data_AF-A0A2T7VQB0-F1
#
_entry.id   AF-A0A2T7VQB0-F1
#
_cell.length_a   1.000
_cell.length_b   1.000
_cell.length_c   1.000
_cell.angle_alpha   90.00
_cell.angle_beta   90.00
_cell.angle_gamma   90.00
#
_symmetry.space_group_name_H-M   'P 1'
#
loop_
_entity.id
_entity.type
_entity.pdbx_description
1 polymer ?
#
loop_
_entity_poly.entity_id
_entity_poly.type
_entity_poly.pdbx_seq_one_letter_code
_entity_poly.pdbx_strand_id
1 'polypeptide(L)' 'MSATPETLFALVEADHLTRIHLKLGLEDVGFAVKEQDDTIALVGTPDPTVAKESPILPTRAPTSDDDETA' A
#
# COMPACT_ATOMS: atom_id res chain seq x y z
N MET A 1 -4.97 -27.74 -10.67
CA MET A 1 -4.45 -27.57 -9.30
C MET A 1 -4.76 -26.15 -8.90
N SER A 2 -5.58 -25.94 -7.87
CA SER A 2 -5.86 -24.59 -7.34
C SER A 2 -4.68 -24.21 -6.45
N ALA A 3 -3.74 -23.42 -6.98
CA ALA A 3 -2.68 -22.86 -6.15
C ALA A 3 -3.34 -21.82 -5.25
N THR A 4 -3.47 -22.10 -3.97
CA THR A 4 -3.76 -21.06 -2.98
C THR A 4 -2.70 -19.98 -3.13
N PRO A 5 -3.08 -18.72 -3.41
CA PRO A 5 -2.11 -17.65 -3.62
C PRO A 5 -1.25 -17.52 -2.36
N GLU A 6 0.07 -17.53 -2.53
CA GLU A 6 1.03 -17.43 -1.43
C GLU A 6 0.92 -16.04 -0.78
N THR A 7 0.92 -16.01 0.55
CA THR A 7 1.00 -14.75 1.30
C THR A 7 2.43 -14.21 1.20
N LEU A 8 2.59 -13.00 0.67
CA LEU A 8 3.88 -12.32 0.58
C LEU A 8 4.28 -11.68 1.91
N PHE A 9 3.32 -10.99 2.53
CA PHE A 9 3.52 -10.23 3.76
C PHE A 9 2.19 -10.10 4.49
N ALA A 10 2.25 -10.02 5.82
CA ALA A 10 1.09 -9.73 6.65
C ALA A 10 1.47 -8.74 7.77
N LEU A 11 0.57 -7.81 8.05
CA LEU A 11 0.69 -6.84 9.13
C LEU A 11 -0.57 -6.86 10.00
N VAL A 12 -0.37 -6.62 11.29
CA VAL A 12 -1.47 -6.41 12.23
C VAL A 12 -1.68 -4.91 12.37
N GLU A 13 -2.90 -4.45 12.10
CA GLU A 13 -3.33 -3.06 12.27
C GLU A 13 -4.64 -3.07 13.06
N ALA A 14 -4.60 -2.65 14.32
CA ALA A 14 -5.74 -2.68 15.23
C ALA A 14 -6.75 -1.55 14.96
N ASP A 15 -6.31 -0.44 14.35
CA ASP A 15 -7.20 0.64 13.99
C ASP A 15 -7.96 0.35 12.69
N HIS A 16 -9.29 0.28 12.79
CA HIS A 16 -10.14 -0.12 11.66
C HIS A 16 -10.11 0.89 10.50
N LEU A 17 -10.02 2.20 10.79
CA LEU A 17 -9.96 3.21 9.74
C LEU A 17 -8.63 3.13 8.99
N THR A 18 -7.52 2.98 9.70
CA THR A 18 -6.19 2.81 9.10
C THR A 18 -6.16 1.57 8.22
N ARG A 19 -6.75 0.46 8.67
CA ARG A 19 -6.89 -0.78 7.89
C ARG A 19 -7.59 -0.56 6.54
N ILE A 20 -8.71 0.16 6.56
CA ILE A 20 -9.46 0.50 5.33
C ILE A 20 -8.59 1.31 4.37
N HIS A 21 -7.91 2.35 4.85
CA HIS A 21 -7.09 3.20 3.98
C HIS A 21 -5.90 2.44 3.38
N LEU A 22 -5.26 1.58 4.18
CA LEU A 22 -4.18 0.72 3.71
C LEU A 22 -4.67 -0.22 2.62
N LYS A 23 -5.80 -0.92 2.85
CA LYS A 23 -6.37 -1.82 1.86
C LYS A 23 -6.67 -1.11 0.54
N LEU A 24 -7.38 0.02 0.59
CA LEU A 24 -7.72 0.78 -0.61
C LEU A 24 -6.48 1.23 -1.38
N GLY A 25 -5.47 1.78 -0.68
CA GLY A 25 -4.23 2.21 -1.33
C GLY A 25 -3.41 1.05 -1.91
N LEU A 26 -3.43 -0.12 -1.26
CA LEU A 26 -2.73 -1.31 -1.72
C LEU A 26 -3.42 -1.93 -2.95
N GLU A 27 -4.75 -1.99 -2.95
CA GLU A 27 -5.54 -2.47 -4.10
C GLU A 27 -5.40 -1.53 -5.30
N ASP A 28 -5.33 -0.21 -5.08
CA ASP A 28 -5.13 0.80 -6.13
C ASP A 28 -3.78 0.63 -6.87
N VAL A 29 -2.73 0.21 -6.15
CA VAL A 29 -1.41 -0.07 -6.76
C VAL A 29 -1.28 -1.52 -7.26
N GLY A 30 -2.37 -2.29 -7.25
CA GLY A 30 -2.46 -3.61 -7.84
C GLY A 30 -2.14 -4.79 -6.91
N PHE A 31 -2.01 -4.58 -5.60
CA PHE A 31 -1.90 -5.70 -4.66
C PHE A 31 -3.25 -6.36 -4.42
N ALA A 32 -3.28 -7.69 -4.36
CA ALA A 32 -4.42 -8.41 -3.81
C ALA A 32 -4.30 -8.44 -2.28
N VAL A 33 -5.34 -7.96 -1.61
CA VAL A 33 -5.38 -7.82 -0.15
C VAL A 33 -6.41 -8.78 0.45
N LYS A 34 -6.02 -9.51 1.49
CA LYS A 34 -6.91 -10.34 2.31
C LYS A 34 -6.94 -9.80 3.73
N GLU A 35 -8.12 -9.41 4.18
CA GLU A 35 -8.35 -9.01 5.57
C GLU A 35 -8.84 -10.19 6.41
N GLN A 36 -8.34 -10.29 7.63
CA GLN A 36 -8.83 -11.22 8.64
C GLN A 36 -8.64 -10.60 10.03
N ASP A 37 -9.75 -10.30 10.70
CA ASP A 37 -9.74 -9.58 11.99
C ASP A 37 -8.85 -8.34 11.89
N ASP A 38 -7.90 -8.18 12.81
CA ASP A 38 -6.94 -7.07 12.84
C ASP A 38 -5.73 -7.23 11.91
N THR A 39 -5.82 -8.14 10.93
CA THR A 39 -4.70 -8.46 10.03
C THR A 39 -5.04 -8.10 8.59
N ILE A 40 -4.06 -7.50 7.92
CA ILE A 40 -4.01 -7.35 6.46
C ILE A 40 -2.91 -8.26 5.93
N ALA A 41 -3.23 -9.10 4.95
CA ALA A 41 -2.27 -9.94 4.24
C ALA A 41 -2.25 -9.61 2.75
N LEU A 42 -1.05 -9.42 2.19
CA LEU A 42 -0.83 -9.32 0.75
C LEU A 42 -0.64 -10.72 0.18
N VAL A 43 -1.40 -11.05 -0.86
CA VAL A 43 -1.38 -12.39 -1.47
C VAL A 43 -1.03 -12.31 -2.95
N GLY A 44 -0.24 -13.28 -3.43
CA GLY A 44 0.20 -13.34 -4.83
C GLY A 44 1.07 -12.16 -5.25
N THR A 45 1.40 -12.09 -6.53
CA THR A 45 2.18 -10.98 -7.11
C THR A 45 1.26 -9.80 -7.46
N PRO A 46 1.67 -8.54 -7.22
CA PRO A 46 0.87 -7.39 -7.62
C PRO A 46 0.70 -7.35 -9.14
N ASP A 47 -0.47 -6.91 -9.60
CA ASP A 47 -0.77 -6.73 -11.02
C ASP A 47 -0.11 -5.42 -11.53
N PRO A 48 0.91 -5.51 -12.40
CA PRO A 48 1.63 -4.33 -12.89
C PRO A 48 0.80 -3.49 -13.87
N THR A 49 -0.38 -3.95 -14.28
CA THR A 49 -1.26 -3.22 -15.21
C THR A 49 -2.19 -2.25 -14.49
N VAL A 50 -2.48 -2.47 -13.21
CA VAL A 50 -3.40 -1.66 -12.39
C VAL A 50 -2.75 -0.33 -11.98
N ALA A 51 -1.47 -0.34 -11.62
CA ALA A 51 -0.73 0.85 -11.16
C ALA A 51 -0.54 1.96 -12.23
N LYS A 52 -1.06 1.80 -13.45
CA LYS A 52 -0.94 2.79 -14.53
C LYS A 52 -1.88 3.99 -14.37
N GLU A 53 -2.91 3.87 -13.52
CA GLU A 53 -3.89 4.93 -13.28
C GLU A 53 -3.65 5.71 -11.98
N SER A 54 -2.80 5.22 -11.08
CA SER A 54 -2.46 5.95 -9.86
C SER A 54 -1.54 7.14 -10.20
N PRO A 55 -1.95 8.39 -9.94
CA PRO A 55 -1.03 9.51 -10.03
C PRO A 55 -0.01 9.29 -8.93
N ILE A 56 1.22 8.94 -9.29
CA ILE A 56 2.35 8.99 -8.38
C ILE A 56 2.36 10.42 -7.84
N LEU A 57 1.84 10.63 -6.62
CA LEU A 57 1.97 11.90 -5.94
C LEU A 57 3.47 12.19 -5.90
N PRO A 58 3.92 13.34 -6.40
CA PRO A 58 5.34 13.65 -6.39
C PRO A 58 5.82 13.55 -4.95
N THR A 59 6.76 12.63 -4.70
CA THR A 59 7.52 12.59 -3.45
C THR A 59 8.01 14.00 -3.22
N ARG A 60 7.48 14.69 -2.20
CA ARG A 60 7.92 16.05 -1.86
C ARG A 60 9.43 15.97 -1.67
N ALA A 61 10.17 16.53 -2.62
CA ALA A 61 11.62 16.64 -2.49
C ALA A 61 11.91 17.33 -1.15
N PRO A 62 12.92 16.89 -0.39
CA PRO A 62 13.31 17.64 0.79
C PRO A 62 13.66 19.05 0.31
N THR A 63 12.89 20.04 0.74
CA THR A 63 13.27 21.44 0.58
C THR A 63 14.50 21.64 1.44
N SER A 64 15.68 21.42 0.87
CA SER A 64 16.87 22.13 1.31
C SER A 64 16.65 23.57 0.91
N ASP A 65 16.50 24.43 1.89
CA ASP A 65 17.34 25.63 2.04
C ASP A 65 16.91 26.35 3.31
N ASP A 66 17.59 25.98 4.41
CA ASP A 66 18.01 26.96 5.40
C ASP A 66 18.95 27.94 4.68
N ASP A 67 18.54 29.20 4.47
CA ASP A 67 19.37 30.42 4.64
C ASP A 67 18.54 31.65 4.25
N GLU A 68 17.99 32.37 5.23
CA GLU A 68 17.93 33.84 5.10
C GLU A 68 18.04 34.44 6.49
N THR A 69 19.24 34.95 6.76
CA THR A 69 19.56 35.82 7.88
C THR A 69 18.87 37.17 7.68
N ALA A 70 18.14 37.63 8.69
CA ALA A 70 17.77 39.04 8.86
C ALA A 70 17.89 39.43 10.33
#